data_AF-A0AAN8EPA8-F1
#
_entry.id   AF-A0AAN8EPA8-F1
#
_cell.length_a   1.000
_cell.length_b   1.000
_cell.length_c   1.000
_cell.angle_alpha   90.00
_cell.angle_beta   90.00
_cell.angle_gamma   90.00
#
_symmetry.space_group_name_H-M   'P 1'
#
loop_
_entity.id
_entity.type
_entity.pdbx_description
1 polymer ?
#
loop_
_entity_poly.entity_id
_entity_poly.type
_entity_poly.pdbx_seq_one_letter_code
_entity_poly.pdbx_strand_id
1 'polypeptide(L)'
;MGISRYVSRRYITLLKYILFAGAVYILYGAFSASTSSRSNEIRIIGRADRIEVPGGAVKIVPEQSDGVDPFVNYKSEPKKIWEDHEEYKKDQARVGPGEQGKPVTLPKDANVEQEALALYK
;
A
#
# COMPACT_ATOMS: atom_id res chain seq x y z
N MET A 1 -37.21 -40.21 29.81
CA MET A 1 -37.56 -39.67 31.15
C MET A 1 -37.00 -38.27 31.26
N GLY A 2 -37.88 -37.26 31.33
CA GLY A 2 -37.52 -35.87 31.07
C GLY A 2 -36.69 -35.22 32.16
N ILE A 3 -35.53 -34.68 31.77
CA ILE A 3 -34.66 -33.81 32.58
C ILE A 3 -35.39 -32.52 33.04
N SER A 4 -36.57 -32.25 32.47
CA SER A 4 -37.43 -31.10 32.78
C SER A 4 -37.90 -31.00 34.23
N ARG A 5 -37.81 -32.06 35.05
CA ARG A 5 -38.19 -32.02 36.47
C ARG A 5 -37.11 -31.40 37.39
N TYR A 6 -35.85 -31.40 36.97
CA TYR A 6 -34.72 -30.95 37.81
C TYR A 6 -34.16 -29.59 37.41
N VAL A 7 -34.61 -29.03 36.28
CA VAL A 7 -34.11 -27.75 35.78
C VAL A 7 -35.11 -26.65 36.13
N SER A 8 -34.75 -25.81 37.11
CA SER A 8 -35.53 -24.61 37.45
C SER A 8 -35.73 -23.73 36.22
N ARG A 9 -36.90 -23.10 36.13
CA ARG A 9 -37.23 -22.14 35.07
C ARG A 9 -36.15 -21.07 34.89
N ARG A 10 -35.46 -20.70 35.98
CA ARG A 10 -34.34 -19.74 35.98
C ARG A 10 -33.16 -20.20 35.13
N TYR A 11 -32.80 -21.48 35.20
CA TYR A 11 -31.71 -22.04 34.39
C TYR A 11 -32.09 -22.15 32.91
N ILE A 12 -33.37 -22.45 32.62
CA ILE A 12 -33.87 -22.44 31.25
C ILE A 12 -33.80 -21.02 30.66
N THR A 13 -34.16 -20.01 31.45
CA THR A 13 -34.04 -18.60 31.02
C THR A 13 -32.58 -18.20 30.82
N LEU A 14 -31.69 -18.59 31.72
CA LEU A 14 -30.25 -18.33 31.60
C LEU A 14 -29.64 -19.00 30.37
N LEU A 15 -30.00 -20.26 30.10
CA LEU A 15 -29.59 -20.99 28.89
C LEU A 15 -30.06 -20.27 27.62
N LYS A 16 -31.30 -19.77 27.61
CA LYS A 16 -31.82 -18.97 26.48
C LYS A 16 -31.02 -17.70 26.26
N TYR A 17 -30.63 -16.99 27.32
CA TYR A 17 -29.79 -15.80 27.20
C TYR A 17 -28.38 -16.13 26.69
N ILE A 18 -27.77 -17.23 27.14
CA ILE A 18 -26.47 -17.68 26.63
C ILE A 18 -26.56 -18.04 25.15
N LEU A 19 -27.59 -18.79 24.74
CA LEU A 19 -27.83 -19.12 23.34
C LEU A 19 -28.05 -17.87 22.48
N PHE A 20 -28.83 -16.92 22.98
CA PHE A 20 -29.08 -15.66 22.29
C PHE A 20 -27.80 -14.82 22.14
N ALA A 21 -27.02 -14.66 23.22
CA ALA A 21 -25.75 -13.95 23.19
C ALA A 21 -24.74 -14.63 22.24
N GLY A 22 -24.68 -15.97 22.24
CA GLY A 22 -23.87 -16.74 21.30
C GLY A 22 -24.32 -16.56 19.86
N ALA A 23 -25.63 -16.57 19.59
CA ALA A 23 -26.17 -16.30 18.25
C ALA A 23 -25.85 -14.88 17.78
N VAL A 24 -25.99 -13.87 18.65
CA VAL A 24 -25.60 -12.48 18.36
C VAL A 24 -24.09 -12.37 18.10
N TYR A 25 -23.26 -13.07 18.87
CA TYR A 25 -21.81 -13.11 18.67
C TYR A 25 -21.43 -13.75 17.32
N ILE A 26 -22.06 -14.86 16.95
CA ILE A 26 -21.86 -15.52 15.66
C ILE A 26 -22.32 -14.61 14.51
N LEU A 27 -23.46 -13.94 14.64
CA LEU A 27 -23.94 -12.99 13.64
C LEU A 27 -23.02 -11.78 13.52
N TYR A 28 -22.53 -11.23 14.64
CA TYR A 28 -21.57 -10.14 14.65
C TYR A 28 -20.24 -10.55 13.99
N GLY A 29 -19.74 -11.75 14.30
CA GLY A 29 -18.57 -12.34 13.66
C GLY A 29 -18.80 -12.54 12.16
N ALA A 30 -19.96 -13.06 11.76
CA ALA A 30 -20.31 -13.26 10.35
C ALA A 30 -20.49 -11.94 9.58
N PHE A 31 -21.02 -10.88 10.21
CA PHE A 31 -21.20 -9.56 9.58
C PHE A 31 -19.89 -8.75 9.55
N SER A 32 -19.03 -8.90 10.57
CA SER A 32 -17.69 -8.31 10.58
C SER A 32 -16.74 -9.06 9.64
N ALA A 33 -16.92 -10.38 9.49
CA ALA A 33 -16.16 -11.21 8.56
C ALA A 33 -16.74 -11.24 7.13
N SER A 34 -17.98 -10.80 6.90
CA SER A 34 -18.56 -10.73 5.54
C SER A 34 -18.03 -9.55 4.72
N THR A 35 -17.38 -8.56 5.34
CA THR A 35 -16.44 -7.65 4.63
C THR A 35 -15.20 -8.40 4.12
N SER A 36 -14.91 -9.59 4.65
CA SER A 36 -13.64 -10.29 4.40
C SER A 36 -13.77 -11.57 3.56
N SER A 37 -14.90 -11.85 2.88
CA SER A 37 -14.95 -13.04 2.03
C SER A 37 -15.86 -12.91 0.81
N ARG A 38 -15.28 -12.47 -0.32
CA ARG A 38 -15.41 -13.14 -1.63
C ARG A 38 -14.43 -12.57 -2.66
N SER A 39 -13.18 -13.02 -2.58
CA SER A 39 -12.42 -13.37 -3.79
C SER A 39 -11.68 -14.66 -3.48
N ASN A 40 -12.19 -15.75 -4.04
CA ASN A 40 -11.53 -17.05 -4.13
C ASN A 40 -10.41 -17.01 -5.19
N GLU A 41 -9.68 -15.89 -5.24
CA GLU A 41 -8.33 -15.89 -5.73
C GLU A 41 -7.48 -16.21 -4.51
N ILE A 42 -6.55 -17.15 -4.65
CA ILE A 42 -5.44 -17.32 -3.71
C ILE A 42 -4.55 -16.08 -3.87
N ARG A 43 -5.08 -14.92 -3.47
CA ARG A 43 -4.31 -13.74 -3.14
C ARG A 43 -3.91 -13.95 -1.71
N ILE A 44 -2.63 -14.23 -1.54
CA ILE A 44 -1.91 -14.07 -0.29
C ILE A 44 -2.06 -12.59 0.08
N ILE A 45 -3.14 -12.24 0.78
CA ILE A 45 -3.38 -10.91 1.35
C ILE A 45 -2.55 -10.83 2.62
N GLY A 46 -1.24 -10.84 2.43
CA GLY A 46 -0.28 -10.23 3.32
C GLY A 46 0.25 -9.01 2.60
N ARG A 47 -0.55 -7.93 2.55
CA ARG A 47 -0.07 -6.61 2.15
C ARG A 47 0.74 -6.04 3.32
N ALA A 48 1.83 -6.70 3.64
CA ALA A 48 2.98 -6.09 4.26
C ALA A 48 3.90 -5.73 3.11
N ASP A 49 4.38 -4.50 3.11
CA ASP A 49 5.34 -3.92 2.18
C ASP A 49 6.25 -4.96 1.54
N ARG A 50 5.88 -5.40 0.33
CA ARG A 50 6.66 -6.36 -0.43
C ARG A 50 7.77 -5.56 -1.10
N ILE A 51 8.83 -5.30 -0.35
CA ILE A 51 10.06 -4.74 -0.89
C ILE A 51 10.69 -5.86 -1.72
N GLU A 52 10.69 -5.69 -3.04
CA GLU A 52 11.41 -6.58 -3.95
C GLU A 52 12.92 -6.42 -3.68
N VAL A 53 13.47 -7.36 -2.91
CA VAL A 53 14.90 -7.50 -2.70
C VAL A 53 15.51 -8.19 -3.93
N PRO A 54 16.59 -7.66 -4.53
CA PRO A 54 17.25 -8.30 -5.67
C PRO A 54 17.78 -9.68 -5.25
N GLY A 55 17.25 -10.75 -5.86
CA GLY A 55 17.57 -12.14 -5.50
C GLY A 55 16.37 -13.08 -5.33
N GLY A 56 15.13 -12.58 -5.45
CA GLY A 56 13.92 -13.42 -5.58
C GLY A 56 13.45 -14.12 -4.31
N ALA A 57 14.13 -13.96 -3.18
CA ALA A 57 13.70 -14.50 -1.90
C ALA A 57 12.66 -13.56 -1.25
N VAL A 58 11.42 -14.00 -1.16
CA VAL A 58 10.37 -13.34 -0.38
C VAL A 58 10.75 -13.44 1.10
N LYS A 59 11.29 -12.36 1.67
CA LYS A 59 11.64 -12.29 3.09
C LYS A 59 10.43 -11.76 3.87
N ILE A 60 9.80 -12.64 4.65
CA ILE A 60 8.70 -12.28 5.54
C ILE A 60 9.30 -11.40 6.65
N VAL A 61 8.83 -10.15 6.78
CA VAL A 61 9.25 -9.24 7.85
C VAL A 61 8.74 -9.82 9.18
N PRO A 62 9.61 -10.20 10.13
CA PRO A 62 9.16 -10.69 11.42
C PRO A 62 8.50 -9.54 12.20
N GLU A 63 7.44 -9.88 12.92
CA GLU A 63 6.66 -9.00 13.79
C GLU A 63 7.61 -8.19 14.70
N GLN A 64 7.45 -6.86 14.69
CA GLN A 64 8.30 -5.93 15.44
C GLN A 64 8.23 -6.27 16.94
N SER A 65 9.35 -6.70 17.49
CA SER A 65 9.53 -6.79 18.95
C SER A 65 10.06 -5.46 19.48
N ASP A 66 9.46 -4.99 20.58
CA ASP A 66 9.79 -3.70 21.18
C ASP A 66 11.29 -3.62 21.55
N GLY A 67 12.01 -2.71 20.88
CA GLY A 67 13.39 -2.34 21.21
C GLY A 67 14.49 -2.88 20.28
N VAL A 68 14.17 -3.69 19.27
CA VAL A 68 15.16 -4.14 18.27
C VAL A 68 15.09 -3.24 17.02
N ASP A 69 16.23 -2.66 16.62
CA ASP A 69 16.36 -1.86 15.39
C ASP A 69 15.93 -2.71 14.17
N PRO A 70 14.84 -2.33 13.47
CA PRO A 70 14.31 -3.12 12.36
C PRO A 70 15.26 -3.17 11.16
N PHE A 71 16.27 -2.31 11.11
CA PHE A 71 17.21 -2.21 9.99
C PHE A 71 18.50 -3.02 10.17
N VAL A 72 18.67 -3.73 11.29
CA VAL A 72 19.88 -4.53 11.56
C VAL A 72 20.18 -5.52 10.43
N ASN A 73 19.13 -6.16 9.90
CA ASN A 73 19.26 -7.17 8.83
C ASN A 73 19.70 -6.59 7.47
N TYR A 74 19.58 -5.27 7.27
CA TYR A 74 19.89 -4.60 6.01
C TYR A 74 21.26 -3.93 6.01
N LYS A 75 21.97 -3.89 7.16
CA LYS A 75 23.30 -3.23 7.27
C LYS A 75 24.37 -3.88 6.39
N SER A 76 24.25 -5.17 6.12
CA SER A 76 25.17 -5.93 5.27
C SER A 76 24.70 -6.04 3.82
N GLU A 77 23.52 -5.54 3.48
CA GLU A 77 23.01 -5.61 2.11
C GLU A 77 23.71 -4.55 1.23
N PRO A 78 24.03 -4.90 -0.04
CA PRO A 78 24.60 -3.93 -0.95
C PRO A 78 23.61 -2.79 -1.20
N LYS A 79 24.12 -1.56 -1.29
CA LYS A 79 23.29 -0.39 -1.60
C LYS A 79 22.67 -0.57 -2.99
N LYS A 80 21.36 -0.38 -3.08
CA LYS A 80 20.65 -0.38 -4.36
C LYS A 80 21.02 0.89 -5.13
N ILE A 81 21.52 0.71 -6.35
CA ILE A 81 21.72 1.79 -7.32
C ILE A 81 20.37 2.01 -8.00
N TRP A 82 19.82 3.21 -7.86
CA TRP A 82 18.54 3.61 -8.46
C TRP A 82 18.71 4.37 -9.77
N GLU A 83 19.94 4.76 -10.08
CA GLU A 83 20.28 5.54 -11.26
C GLU A 83 20.32 4.64 -12.50
N ASP A 84 19.52 4.98 -13.51
CA ASP A 84 19.65 4.39 -14.83
C ASP A 84 20.72 5.16 -15.64
N HIS A 85 21.95 4.67 -15.53
CA HIS A 85 23.09 5.26 -16.25
C HIS A 85 22.93 5.23 -17.78
N GLU A 86 22.10 4.34 -18.35
CA GLU A 86 21.88 4.29 -19.79
C GLU A 86 20.92 5.38 -20.24
N GLU A 87 19.84 5.59 -19.50
CA GLU A 87 18.92 6.71 -19.74
C GLU A 87 19.61 8.06 -19.57
N TYR A 88 20.43 8.24 -18.53
CA TYR A 88 21.22 9.46 -18.36
C TYR A 88 22.12 9.75 -19.56
N LYS A 89 22.79 8.72 -20.12
CA LYS A 89 23.64 8.89 -21.31
C LYS A 89 22.83 9.28 -22.54
N LYS A 90 21.63 8.70 -22.71
CA LYS A 90 20.73 9.05 -23.82
C LYS A 90 20.25 10.49 -23.69
N ASP A 91 19.84 10.91 -22.50
CA ASP A 91 19.39 12.27 -22.24
C ASP A 91 20.54 13.29 -22.43
N GLN A 92 21.76 12.96 -21.99
CA GLN A 92 22.92 13.82 -22.19
C GLN A 92 23.28 13.99 -23.68
N ALA A 93 23.00 12.99 -24.51
CA ALA A 93 23.22 13.04 -25.95
C ALA A 93 22.12 13.79 -26.73
N ARG A 94 21.04 14.24 -26.07
CA ARG A 94 19.95 14.97 -26.73
C ARG A 94 20.42 16.34 -27.19
N VAL A 95 20.11 16.65 -28.45
CA VAL A 95 20.42 17.92 -29.10
C VAL A 95 19.12 18.59 -29.50
N GLY A 96 18.95 19.84 -29.07
CA GLY A 96 17.77 20.64 -29.38
C GLY A 96 17.82 22.02 -28.71
N PRO A 97 17.01 22.97 -29.18
CA PRO A 97 16.85 24.25 -28.50
C PRO A 97 16.26 24.00 -27.10
N GLY A 98 16.91 24.50 -26.06
CA GLY A 98 16.46 24.30 -24.68
C GLY A 98 16.98 23.03 -23.99
N GLU A 99 17.60 22.10 -24.72
CA GLU A 99 18.14 20.88 -24.14
C GLU A 99 19.31 21.17 -23.19
N GLN A 100 19.51 20.30 -22.19
CA GLN A 100 20.50 20.46 -21.11
C GLN A 100 20.31 21.73 -20.26
N GLY A 101 19.10 22.28 -20.21
CA GLY A 101 18.81 23.52 -19.48
C GLY A 101 19.40 24.78 -20.11
N LYS A 102 19.82 24.71 -21.37
CA LYS A 102 20.29 25.89 -22.11
C LYS A 102 19.11 26.85 -22.37
N PRO A 103 19.32 28.17 -22.33
CA PRO A 103 18.27 29.11 -22.71
C PRO A 103 17.93 28.93 -24.20
N VAL A 104 16.64 28.96 -24.51
CA VAL A 104 16.15 28.90 -25.90
C VAL A 104 16.45 30.23 -26.58
N THR A 105 17.30 30.21 -27.61
CA THR A 105 17.54 31.40 -28.43
C THR A 105 16.41 31.57 -29.42
N LEU A 106 15.58 32.59 -29.21
CA LEU A 106 14.58 33.03 -30.18
C LEU A 106 15.25 33.97 -31.20
N PRO A 107 14.89 33.91 -32.48
CA PRO A 107 15.30 34.93 -33.44
C PRO A 107 14.80 36.30 -32.96
N LYS A 108 15.68 37.30 -32.97
CA LYS A 108 15.33 38.70 -32.66
C LYS A 108 14.60 39.30 -33.86
N ASP A 109 13.37 38.87 -34.07
CA ASP A 109 12.47 39.50 -35.03
C ASP A 109 11.88 40.75 -34.37
N ALA A 110 12.26 41.93 -34.87
CA ALA A 110 11.80 43.22 -34.33
C ALA A 110 10.26 43.35 -34.32
N ASN A 111 9.56 42.59 -35.16
CA ASN A 111 8.10 42.54 -35.22
C ASN A 111 7.49 41.73 -34.08
N VAL A 112 8.16 40.68 -33.58
CA VAL A 112 7.64 39.82 -32.52
C VAL A 112 7.65 40.54 -31.16
N GLU A 113 8.64 41.39 -30.91
CA GLU A 113 8.66 42.25 -29.73
C GLU A 113 7.52 43.28 -29.76
N GLN A 114 7.18 43.80 -30.94
CA GLN A 114 6.06 44.74 -31.12
C GLN A 114 4.70 44.06 -30.94
N GLU A 115 4.53 42.84 -31.48
CA GLU A 115 3.31 42.04 -31.30
C GLU A 115 3.13 41.62 -29.82
N ALA A 116 4.21 41.24 -29.13
CA ALA A 116 4.18 40.92 -27.71
C ALA A 116 3.76 42.14 -26.86
N LEU A 117 4.31 43.33 -27.14
CA LEU A 117 3.91 44.57 -26.46
C LEU A 117 2.45 44.97 -26.74
N ALA A 118 1.94 44.67 -27.93
CA ALA A 118 0.54 44.94 -28.29
C ALA A 118 -0.46 44.05 -27.52
N LEU A 119 -0.07 42.83 -27.13
CA LEU A 119 -0.90 41.90 -26.35
C LEU A 119 -1.05 42.28 -24.87
N TYR A 120 -0.17 43.14 -24.35
CA TYR A 120 -0.22 43.63 -22.95
C TYR A 120 -1.10 44.88 -22.73
N LYS A 121 -1.90 45.28 -23.73
CA LYS A 121 -2.88 46.37 -23.63
C LYS A 121 -4.22 45.91 -23.08
#